data_AF-A0A7J4RHA3-F1
#
_entry.id   AF-A0A7J4RHA3-F1
#
_cell.length_a   1.000
_cell.length_b   1.000
_cell.length_c   1.000
_cell.angle_alpha   90.00
_cell.angle_beta   90.00
_cell.angle_gamma   90.00
#
_symmetry.space_group_name_H-M   'P 1'
#
loop_
_entity.id
_entity.type
_entity.pdbx_description
1 polymer ?
#
loop_
_entity_poly.entity_id
_entity_poly.type
_entity_poly.pdbx_seq_one_letter_code
_entity_poly.pdbx_strand_id
1 'polypeptide(L)'
;MRSDIHHIPLQRITESGSSIEKESVVVETAIQLNALDENGHPITHATLLATPTDLIELHAGHILSEGYTFDTLTKESFVHIDTPHHTIQYEGRLTVTPRNRPVTSSCGACNHPDLLVSNVHGVIDSSAFIDLELQYIHDALDKLTSNMPLFHESGACHGAGLLFLDDGLRFVSEDIGRHNAVDKTIGKATLAGINDF
;
A
#
# COMPACT_ATOMS: atom_id res chain seq x y z
N MET A 1 -16.73 -4.63 -14.25
CA MET A 1 -16.05 -5.90 -13.93
C MET A 1 -14.98 -5.56 -12.90
N ARG A 2 -14.80 -6.36 -11.85
CA ARG A 2 -13.75 -6.14 -10.83
C ARG A 2 -12.37 -6.23 -11.52
N SER A 3 -11.53 -5.20 -11.36
CA SER A 3 -10.19 -5.11 -11.98
C SER A 3 -9.08 -5.72 -11.12
N ASP A 4 -9.42 -6.08 -9.88
CA ASP A 4 -8.55 -6.52 -8.80
C ASP A 4 -8.43 -8.05 -8.71
N ILE A 5 -9.32 -8.79 -9.38
CA ILE A 5 -9.32 -10.25 -9.34
C ILE A 5 -9.71 -10.89 -10.68
N HIS A 6 -9.02 -11.98 -11.02
CA HIS A 6 -9.32 -12.84 -12.15
C HIS A 6 -9.82 -14.18 -11.67
N HIS A 7 -10.77 -14.74 -12.42
CA HIS A 7 -11.27 -16.07 -12.17
C HIS A 7 -10.80 -16.99 -13.29
N ILE A 8 -10.00 -17.99 -12.95
CA ILE A 8 -9.40 -18.89 -13.94
C ILE A 8 -9.76 -20.36 -13.62
N PRO A 9 -10.06 -21.18 -14.63
CA PRO A 9 -10.21 -22.62 -14.43
C PRO A 9 -8.81 -23.25 -14.26
N LEU A 10 -8.60 -23.94 -13.14
CA LEU A 10 -7.36 -24.67 -12.85
C LEU A 10 -7.67 -26.15 -12.63
N GLN A 11 -6.73 -27.02 -13.02
CA GLN A 11 -6.80 -28.44 -12.70
C GLN A 11 -6.35 -28.65 -11.25
N ARG A 12 -7.29 -28.98 -10.37
CA ARG A 12 -7.03 -29.36 -8.98
C ARG A 12 -6.74 -30.85 -8.91
N ILE A 13 -5.61 -31.22 -8.30
CA ILE A 13 -5.21 -32.61 -8.08
C ILE A 13 -5.22 -32.86 -6.57
N THR A 14 -5.94 -33.90 -6.16
CA THR A 14 -6.08 -34.34 -4.77
C THR A 14 -5.78 -35.83 -4.67
N GLU A 15 -5.70 -36.38 -3.45
CA GLU A 15 -5.57 -37.83 -3.25
C GLU A 15 -6.73 -38.63 -3.88
N SER A 16 -7.92 -38.02 -3.99
CA SER A 16 -9.13 -38.64 -4.57
C SER A 16 -9.27 -38.52 -6.09
N GLY A 17 -8.35 -37.82 -6.78
CA GLY A 17 -8.38 -37.64 -8.23
C GLY A 17 -8.17 -36.19 -8.67
N SER A 18 -8.55 -35.88 -9.91
CA SER A 18 -8.42 -34.53 -10.49
C SER A 18 -9.74 -33.96 -11.03
N SER A 19 -9.99 -32.68 -10.75
CA SER A 19 -11.14 -31.89 -11.19
C SER A 19 -10.66 -30.58 -11.84
N ILE A 20 -11.48 -29.97 -12.70
CA ILE A 20 -11.31 -28.55 -13.07
C ILE A 20 -12.16 -27.73 -12.11
N GLU A 21 -11.52 -26.80 -11.39
CA GLU A 21 -12.16 -25.91 -10.44
C GLU A 21 -11.87 -24.45 -10.78
N LYS A 22 -12.77 -23.56 -10.34
CA LYS A 22 -12.66 -22.12 -10.56
C LYS A 22 -11.88 -21.52 -9.39
N GLU A 23 -10.72 -20.94 -9.69
CA GLU A 23 -9.88 -20.26 -8.70
C GLU A 23 -9.89 -18.75 -8.90
N SER A 24 -9.75 -18.04 -7.78
CA SER A 24 -9.64 -16.59 -7.74
C SER A 24 -8.18 -16.19 -7.60
N VAL A 25 -7.68 -15.39 -8.54
CA VAL A 25 -6.29 -14.93 -8.62
C VAL A 25 -6.27 -13.42 -8.58
N VAL A 26 -5.60 -12.86 -7.58
CA VAL A 26 -5.42 -11.41 -7.44
C VAL A 26 -4.61 -10.87 -8.60
N VAL A 27 -5.00 -9.70 -9.10
CA VAL A 27 -4.29 -9.01 -10.16
C VAL A 27 -3.07 -8.30 -9.58
N GLU A 28 -1.91 -8.56 -10.18
CA GLU A 28 -0.68 -7.77 -10.00
C GLU A 28 -0.40 -7.05 -11.31
N THR A 29 -0.27 -5.73 -11.27
CA THR A 29 0.06 -4.91 -12.43
C THR A 29 1.08 -3.84 -12.07
N ALA A 30 1.81 -3.35 -13.08
CA ALA A 30 2.67 -2.20 -12.92
C ALA A 30 1.80 -0.95 -12.68
N ILE A 31 2.20 -0.14 -11.71
CA ILE A 31 1.62 1.17 -11.38
C ILE A 31 2.75 2.20 -11.45
N GLN A 32 2.58 3.22 -12.28
CA GLN A 32 3.56 4.30 -12.40
C GLN A 32 3.19 5.46 -11.48
N LEU A 33 4.14 5.86 -10.63
CA LEU A 33 3.97 6.99 -9.72
C LEU A 33 4.74 8.19 -10.27
N ASN A 34 4.02 9.23 -10.67
CA ASN A 34 4.59 10.42 -11.27
C ASN A 34 4.44 11.64 -10.36
N ALA A 35 5.42 12.54 -10.38
CA ALA A 35 5.35 13.80 -9.63
C ALA A 35 6.11 14.89 -10.39
N LEU A 36 6.09 16.11 -9.87
CA LEU A 36 7.02 17.14 -10.30
C LEU A 36 8.32 17.01 -9.49
N ASP A 37 9.47 17.12 -10.16
CA ASP A 37 10.76 17.25 -9.48
C ASP A 37 10.89 18.62 -8.78
N GLU A 38 12.01 18.84 -8.09
CA GLU A 38 12.29 20.11 -7.40
C GLU A 38 12.25 21.35 -8.33
N ASN A 39 12.50 21.15 -9.63
CA ASN A 39 12.49 22.18 -10.67
C ASN A 39 11.12 22.34 -11.34
N GLY A 40 10.13 21.51 -11.00
CA GLY A 40 8.80 21.51 -11.60
C GLY A 40 8.67 20.68 -12.88
N HIS A 41 9.63 19.83 -13.22
CA HIS A 41 9.53 18.93 -14.37
C HIS A 41 8.81 17.63 -14.00
N PRO A 42 7.88 17.12 -14.84
CA PRO A 42 7.27 15.82 -14.62
C PRO A 42 8.30 14.69 -14.67
N ILE A 43 8.29 13.84 -13.65
CA ILE A 43 9.13 12.65 -13.55
C ILE A 43 8.31 11.45 -13.10
N THR A 44 8.69 10.25 -13.56
CA THR A 44 8.27 8.99 -12.92
C THR A 44 9.28 8.67 -11.84
N HIS A 45 8.88 8.77 -10.57
CA HIS A 45 9.81 8.56 -9.46
C HIS A 45 9.81 7.12 -8.95
N ALA A 46 8.74 6.37 -9.20
CA ALA A 46 8.66 4.95 -8.88
C ALA A 46 7.75 4.20 -9.88
N THR A 47 8.01 2.90 -10.03
CA THR A 47 7.08 1.96 -10.66
C THR A 47 6.97 0.76 -9.73
N LEU A 48 5.74 0.48 -9.28
CA LEU A 48 5.44 -0.57 -8.32
C LEU A 48 4.67 -1.70 -9.01
N LEU A 49 4.90 -2.95 -8.60
CA LEU A 49 3.96 -4.03 -8.87
C LEU A 49 2.96 -4.09 -7.72
N ALA A 50 1.69 -3.86 -8.00
CA ALA A 50 0.65 -3.73 -6.99
C ALA A 50 -0.71 -4.24 -7.47
N THR A 51 -1.62 -4.44 -6.53
CA THR A 51 -3.03 -4.69 -6.82
C THR A 51 -3.70 -3.37 -7.21
N PRO A 52 -4.47 -3.30 -8.32
CA PRO A 52 -5.00 -2.05 -8.89
C PRO A 52 -6.22 -1.51 -8.12
N THR A 53 -6.05 -1.28 -6.83
CA THR A 53 -7.02 -0.73 -5.88
C THR A 53 -6.36 0.37 -5.08
N ASP A 54 -7.14 1.37 -4.65
CA ASP A 54 -6.68 2.46 -3.77
C ASP A 54 -5.38 3.12 -4.29
N LEU A 55 -5.30 3.39 -5.60
CA LEU A 55 -4.05 3.79 -6.25
C LEU A 55 -3.59 5.21 -5.89
N ILE A 56 -4.54 6.11 -5.62
CA ILE A 56 -4.22 7.46 -5.13
C ILE A 56 -3.64 7.36 -3.72
N GLU A 57 -4.25 6.53 -2.88
CA GLU A 57 -3.82 6.25 -1.52
C GLU A 57 -2.44 5.56 -1.52
N LEU A 58 -2.19 4.61 -2.43
CA LEU A 58 -0.88 4.00 -2.64
C LEU A 58 0.19 5.06 -2.92
N HIS A 59 -0.08 5.99 -3.83
CA HIS A 59 0.89 7.02 -4.21
C HIS A 59 1.12 8.03 -3.10
N ALA A 60 0.06 8.49 -2.43
CA ALA A 60 0.16 9.42 -1.30
C ALA A 60 0.96 8.80 -0.15
N GLY A 61 0.68 7.54 0.19
CA GLY A 61 1.44 6.81 1.19
C GLY A 61 2.90 6.63 0.81
N HIS A 62 3.19 6.24 -0.43
CA HIS A 62 4.57 6.07 -0.90
C HIS A 62 5.39 7.36 -0.79
N ILE A 63 4.80 8.51 -1.16
CA ILE A 63 5.46 9.82 -1.04
C ILE A 63 5.85 10.11 0.42
N LEU A 64 4.95 9.82 1.37
CA LEU A 64 5.19 10.06 2.80
C LEU A 64 6.14 9.05 3.43
N SER A 65 5.95 7.75 3.16
CA SER A 65 6.81 6.68 3.65
C SER A 65 8.28 6.86 3.25
N GLU A 66 8.52 7.41 2.06
CA GLU A 66 9.87 7.74 1.57
C GLU A 66 10.37 9.14 1.99
N GLY A 67 9.49 9.96 2.58
CA GLY A 67 9.83 11.32 3.01
C GLY A 67 10.15 12.26 1.84
N TYR A 68 9.45 12.10 0.70
CA TYR A 68 9.73 12.88 -0.51
C TYR A 68 9.15 14.29 -0.49
N THR A 69 8.16 14.58 0.36
CA THR A 69 7.64 15.93 0.57
C THR A 69 7.21 16.14 2.01
N PHE A 70 7.17 17.41 2.41
CA PHE A 70 6.59 17.87 3.68
C PHE A 70 5.24 18.58 3.48
N ASP A 71 4.80 18.70 2.23
CA ASP A 71 3.53 19.33 1.90
C ASP A 71 2.35 18.46 2.33
N THR A 72 1.25 19.10 2.70
CA THR A 72 -0.01 18.41 2.97
C THR A 72 -0.55 17.81 1.66
N LEU A 73 -0.74 16.49 1.66
CA LEU A 73 -1.32 15.77 0.53
C LEU A 73 -2.85 15.80 0.61
N THR A 74 -3.49 16.19 -0.49
CA THR A 74 -4.95 16.16 -0.63
C THR A 74 -5.33 15.30 -1.82
N LYS A 75 -6.54 14.73 -1.83
CA LYS A 75 -6.96 13.82 -2.90
C LYS A 75 -7.01 14.52 -4.25
N GLU A 76 -7.32 15.82 -4.24
CA GLU A 76 -7.38 16.71 -5.40
C GLU A 76 -6.01 16.95 -6.04
N SER A 77 -4.92 16.67 -5.31
CA SER A 77 -3.56 16.77 -5.83
C SER A 77 -3.16 15.57 -6.71
N PHE A 78 -4.03 14.56 -6.84
CA PHE A 78 -3.74 13.34 -7.59
C PHE A 78 -4.70 13.13 -8.76
N VAL A 79 -4.15 12.67 -9.88
CA VAL A 79 -4.91 12.31 -11.07
C VAL A 79 -4.56 10.88 -11.47
N HIS A 80 -5.58 10.02 -11.59
CA HIS A 80 -5.42 8.69 -12.16
C HIS A 80 -5.59 8.77 -13.68
N ILE A 81 -4.51 8.49 -14.40
CA ILE A 81 -4.48 8.36 -15.85
C ILE A 81 -4.54 6.87 -16.17
N ASP A 82 -5.66 6.45 -16.76
CA ASP A 82 -5.89 5.05 -17.11
C ASP A 82 -5.06 4.66 -18.34
N THR A 83 -3.83 4.25 -18.07
CA THR A 83 -2.89 3.66 -19.04
C THR A 83 -2.87 2.14 -18.86
N PRO A 84 -2.29 1.35 -19.78
CA PRO A 84 -2.11 -0.09 -19.60
C PRO A 84 -1.36 -0.49 -18.30
N HIS A 85 -0.66 0.46 -17.68
CA HIS A 85 0.11 0.29 -16.45
C HIS A 85 -0.30 1.29 -15.36
N HIS A 86 -1.56 1.77 -15.37
CA HIS A 86 -2.12 2.79 -14.47
C HIS A 86 -1.13 3.83 -13.94
N THR A 87 -1.22 5.05 -14.46
CA THR A 87 -0.34 6.14 -14.01
C THR A 87 -1.08 7.00 -12.99
N ILE A 88 -0.49 7.18 -11.81
CA ILE A 88 -0.98 8.13 -10.79
C ILE A 88 -0.04 9.33 -10.81
N GLN A 89 -0.59 10.49 -11.18
CA GLN A 89 0.11 11.76 -11.23
C GLN A 89 -0.17 12.54 -9.95
N TYR A 90 0.88 12.89 -9.20
CA TYR A 90 0.83 13.90 -8.15
C TYR A 90 1.20 15.25 -8.78
N GLU A 91 0.34 16.24 -8.66
CA GLU A 91 0.54 17.59 -9.24
C GLU A 91 1.47 18.47 -8.40
N GLY A 92 1.87 18.01 -7.21
CA GLY A 92 2.84 18.68 -6.36
C GLY A 92 4.30 18.29 -6.65
N ARG A 93 5.21 18.93 -5.92
CA ARG A 93 6.65 18.75 -6.07
C ARG A 93 7.21 17.81 -5.01
N LEU A 94 8.18 16.99 -5.40
CA LEU A 94 9.03 16.27 -4.48
C LEU A 94 10.18 17.19 -4.06
N THR A 95 10.34 17.39 -2.75
CA THR A 95 11.41 18.20 -2.16
C THR A 95 12.68 17.41 -1.92
N VAL A 96 12.62 16.09 -2.01
CA VAL A 96 13.77 15.19 -1.94
C VAL A 96 13.87 14.43 -3.25
N THR A 97 15.06 14.41 -3.85
CA THR A 97 15.30 13.68 -5.09
C THR A 97 15.08 12.18 -4.89
N PRO A 98 14.17 11.55 -5.66
CA PRO A 98 13.93 10.12 -5.57
C PRO A 98 15.16 9.30 -5.92
N ARG A 99 15.33 8.17 -5.22
CA ARG A 99 16.39 7.20 -5.55
C ARG A 99 15.93 6.34 -6.72
N ASN A 100 16.65 6.37 -7.84
CA ASN A 100 16.40 5.44 -8.96
C ASN A 100 16.72 4.00 -8.53
N ARG A 101 15.68 3.26 -8.10
CA ARG A 101 15.79 1.84 -7.72
C ARG A 101 14.62 1.04 -8.29
N PRO A 102 14.86 -0.18 -8.82
CA PRO A 102 13.76 -1.08 -9.13
C PRO A 102 13.12 -1.56 -7.82
N VAL A 103 11.85 -1.23 -7.61
CA VAL A 103 11.05 -1.73 -6.48
C VAL A 103 10.21 -2.90 -7.00
N THR A 104 10.54 -4.12 -6.57
CA THR A 104 9.76 -5.31 -6.90
C THR A 104 8.68 -5.56 -5.83
N SER A 105 7.79 -6.53 -6.05
CA SER A 105 6.82 -6.95 -5.02
C SER A 105 7.48 -7.70 -3.85
N SER A 106 8.66 -8.27 -4.08
CA SER A 106 9.64 -8.58 -3.02
C SER A 106 10.26 -7.27 -2.55
N CYS A 107 10.64 -7.17 -1.28
CA CYS A 107 11.06 -5.94 -0.59
C CYS A 107 12.03 -5.01 -1.33
N GLY A 108 12.74 -5.46 -2.38
CA GLY A 108 13.73 -4.70 -3.15
C GLY A 108 14.95 -4.25 -2.33
N ALA A 109 14.87 -4.40 -1.01
CA ALA A 109 15.74 -3.87 0.02
C ALA A 109 16.74 -4.90 0.56
N CYS A 110 16.50 -6.20 0.36
CA CYS A 110 17.30 -7.26 0.99
C CYS A 110 18.79 -7.26 0.54
N ASN A 111 19.12 -6.58 -0.55
CA ASN A 111 20.47 -6.53 -1.11
C ASN A 111 21.10 -5.13 -1.11
N HIS A 112 20.53 -4.14 -0.39
CA HIS A 112 21.03 -2.76 -0.44
C HIS A 112 21.71 -2.32 0.87
N PRO A 113 22.92 -1.72 0.81
CA PRO A 113 23.70 -1.38 2.01
C PRO A 113 23.10 -0.25 2.86
N ASP A 114 22.31 0.65 2.26
CA ASP A 114 21.67 1.78 2.95
C ASP A 114 20.14 1.68 2.89
N LEU A 115 19.53 1.26 4.00
CA LEU A 115 18.08 1.22 4.23
C LEU A 115 17.58 2.42 5.06
N LEU A 116 18.46 3.39 5.31
CA LEU A 116 18.11 4.57 6.09
C LEU A 116 17.18 5.48 5.26
N VAL A 117 16.03 5.79 5.84
CA VAL A 117 15.24 6.96 5.48
C VAL A 117 15.83 8.11 6.28
N SER A 118 16.36 9.13 5.60
CA SER A 118 17.05 10.25 6.26
C SER A 118 16.09 11.12 7.07
N ASN A 119 14.79 11.06 6.75
CA ASN A 119 13.76 11.92 7.31
C ASN A 119 12.64 11.06 7.92
N VAL A 120 12.71 10.83 9.23
CA VAL A 120 11.57 10.28 9.97
C VAL A 120 10.63 11.45 10.28
N HIS A 121 9.38 11.36 9.83
CA HIS A 121 8.35 12.33 10.20
C HIS A 121 7.87 12.06 11.63
N GLY A 122 7.69 13.13 12.42
CA GLY A 122 7.07 13.06 13.74
C GLY A 122 8.01 12.75 14.92
N VAL A 123 7.42 12.78 16.12
CA VAL A 123 8.05 12.35 17.37
C VAL A 123 7.40 11.04 17.76
N ILE A 124 8.20 9.97 17.90
CA ILE A 124 7.69 8.69 18.39
C ILE A 124 7.39 8.83 19.89
N ASP A 125 6.12 8.96 20.24
CA ASP A 125 5.68 8.83 21.63
C ASP A 125 5.32 7.36 21.91
N SER A 126 6.32 6.60 22.35
CA SER A 126 6.12 5.20 22.72
C SER A 126 5.29 5.02 23.99
N SER A 127 4.95 6.09 24.71
CA SER A 127 4.21 5.99 25.97
C SER A 127 2.73 5.64 25.77
N ALA A 128 2.18 5.83 24.57
CA ALA A 128 0.81 5.49 24.25
C ALA A 128 0.49 3.98 24.36
N PHE A 129 1.48 3.10 24.21
CA PHE A 129 1.26 1.64 24.11
C PHE A 129 1.70 0.85 25.37
N ILE A 130 1.84 1.51 26.53
CA ILE A 130 2.44 0.88 27.73
C ILE A 130 1.51 -0.16 28.40
N ASP A 131 0.18 -0.01 28.33
CA ASP A 131 -0.79 -0.83 29.07
C ASP A 131 -1.88 -1.45 28.18
N LEU A 132 -1.49 -2.00 27.02
CA LEU A 132 -2.43 -2.66 26.11
C LEU A 132 -2.70 -4.11 26.50
N GLU A 133 -3.98 -4.45 26.69
CA GLU A 133 -4.39 -5.84 26.87
C GLU A 133 -4.15 -6.66 25.60
N LEU A 134 -3.56 -7.84 25.74
CA LEU A 134 -3.30 -8.73 24.60
C LEU A 134 -4.58 -9.10 23.82
N GLN A 135 -5.72 -9.22 24.52
CA GLN A 135 -7.01 -9.49 23.87
C GLN A 135 -7.40 -8.38 22.89
N TYR A 136 -7.11 -7.12 23.21
CA TYR A 136 -7.37 -6.00 22.31
C TYR A 136 -6.59 -6.11 21.00
N ILE A 137 -5.35 -6.59 21.07
CA ILE A 137 -4.50 -6.85 19.89
C ILE A 137 -5.08 -8.00 19.05
N HIS A 138 -5.50 -9.10 19.69
CA HIS A 138 -6.14 -10.21 18.99
C HIS A 138 -7.43 -9.77 18.28
N ASP A 139 -8.29 -9.02 18.95
CA ASP A 139 -9.52 -8.50 18.37
C ASP A 139 -9.23 -7.56 17.19
N ALA A 140 -8.15 -6.77 17.26
CA ALA A 140 -7.70 -5.93 16.16
C ALA A 140 -7.20 -6.76 14.96
N LEU A 141 -6.47 -7.85 15.20
CA LEU A 141 -6.01 -8.75 14.14
C LEU A 141 -7.18 -9.48 13.47
N ASP A 142 -8.16 -9.95 14.24
CA ASP A 142 -9.37 -10.59 13.70
C ASP A 142 -10.18 -9.60 12.86
N LYS A 143 -10.30 -8.35 13.31
CA LYS A 143 -10.91 -7.27 12.53
C LYS A 143 -10.11 -6.95 11.27
N LEU A 144 -8.78 -6.95 11.33
CA LEU A 144 -7.93 -6.74 10.16
C LEU A 144 -8.25 -7.80 9.11
N THR A 145 -8.13 -9.09 9.46
CA THR A 145 -8.41 -10.19 8.53
C THR A 145 -9.83 -10.12 8.01
N SER A 146 -10.83 -9.85 8.85
CA SER A 146 -12.24 -9.73 8.43
C SER A 146 -12.49 -8.59 7.43
N ASN A 147 -11.62 -7.58 7.38
CA ASN A 147 -11.67 -6.47 6.43
C ASN A 147 -10.72 -6.66 5.23
N MET A 148 -10.31 -7.91 4.95
CA MET A 148 -9.45 -8.28 3.84
C MET A 148 -10.19 -9.16 2.81
N PRO A 149 -11.14 -8.60 2.02
CA PRO A 149 -11.94 -9.38 1.07
C PRO A 149 -11.11 -10.08 -0.01
N LEU A 150 -10.01 -9.49 -0.51
CA LEU A 150 -9.17 -10.13 -1.51
C LEU A 150 -8.42 -11.33 -0.93
N PHE A 151 -7.91 -11.22 0.29
CA PHE A 151 -7.31 -12.34 1.01
C PHE A 151 -8.34 -13.44 1.31
N HIS A 152 -9.55 -13.09 1.73
CA HIS A 152 -10.61 -14.08 1.94
C HIS A 152 -10.97 -14.83 0.66
N GLU A 153 -10.93 -14.16 -0.49
CA GLU A 153 -11.28 -14.74 -1.78
C GLU A 153 -10.14 -15.57 -2.41
N SER A 154 -8.88 -15.17 -2.22
CA SER A 154 -7.73 -15.75 -2.95
C SER A 154 -6.58 -16.26 -2.08
N GLY A 155 -6.50 -15.83 -0.82
CA GLY A 155 -5.35 -16.04 0.06
C GLY A 155 -4.07 -15.27 -0.32
N ALA A 156 -4.11 -14.42 -1.36
CA ALA A 156 -2.90 -13.89 -2.01
C ALA A 156 -2.52 -12.44 -1.65
N CYS A 157 -3.21 -11.81 -0.69
CA CYS A 157 -2.93 -10.42 -0.28
C CYS A 157 -2.35 -10.32 1.14
N HIS A 158 -1.46 -9.35 1.33
CA HIS A 158 -1.13 -8.82 2.64
C HIS A 158 -2.14 -7.75 3.05
N GLY A 159 -2.31 -7.57 4.36
CA GLY A 159 -3.13 -6.52 4.94
C GLY A 159 -2.33 -5.61 5.87
N ALA A 160 -2.71 -4.34 5.90
CA ALA A 160 -2.23 -3.37 6.88
C ALA A 160 -3.40 -2.51 7.36
N GLY A 161 -3.28 -1.95 8.57
CA GLY A 161 -4.27 -1.05 9.17
C GLY A 161 -3.65 -0.28 10.33
N LEU A 162 -4.27 0.84 10.71
CA LEU A 162 -3.85 1.66 11.84
C LEU A 162 -4.71 1.33 13.06
N LEU A 163 -4.07 1.04 14.20
CA LEU A 163 -4.75 0.76 15.45
C LEU A 163 -4.71 1.99 16.35
N PHE A 164 -5.86 2.61 16.57
CA PHE A 164 -6.03 3.71 17.51
C PHE A 164 -6.55 3.17 18.85
N LEU A 165 -6.08 3.73 19.97
CA LEU A 165 -6.47 3.26 21.31
C LEU A 165 -7.96 3.49 21.59
N ASP A 166 -8.48 4.66 21.20
CA ASP A 166 -9.88 5.03 21.48
C ASP A 166 -10.84 4.62 20.35
N ASP A 167 -10.33 4.49 19.12
CA ASP A 167 -11.13 4.33 17.89
C ASP A 167 -10.99 2.94 17.24
N GLY A 168 -10.15 2.07 17.78
CA GLY A 168 -9.90 0.74 17.24
C GLY A 168 -9.14 0.73 15.92
N LEU A 169 -9.27 -0.38 15.18
CA LEU A 169 -8.63 -0.56 13.88
C LEU A 169 -9.32 0.28 12.81
N ARG A 170 -8.54 1.05 12.04
CA ARG A 170 -8.99 1.95 10.98
C ARG A 170 -8.08 1.82 9.75
N PHE A 171 -8.54 2.36 8.61
CA PHE A 171 -7.76 2.49 7.37
C PHE A 171 -7.17 1.17 6.83
N VAL A 172 -7.92 0.06 6.94
CA VAL A 172 -7.47 -1.24 6.44
C VAL A 172 -7.28 -1.22 4.92
N SER A 173 -6.16 -1.77 4.46
CA SER A 173 -5.81 -1.89 3.05
C SER A 173 -5.21 -3.24 2.73
N GLU A 174 -5.43 -3.68 1.49
CA GLU A 174 -4.87 -4.92 0.95
C GLU A 174 -4.01 -4.64 -0.28
N ASP A 175 -2.96 -5.44 -0.43
CA ASP A 175 -2.19 -5.51 -1.66
C ASP A 175 -1.41 -6.83 -1.74
N ILE A 176 -1.08 -7.28 -2.96
CA ILE A 176 -0.16 -8.41 -3.15
C ILE A 176 1.23 -8.12 -2.55
N GLY A 177 1.66 -6.86 -2.53
CA GLY A 177 2.89 -6.41 -1.90
C GLY A 177 2.65 -5.83 -0.51
N ARG A 178 3.31 -6.37 0.53
CA ARG A 178 3.13 -5.89 1.92
C ARG A 178 3.47 -4.40 2.13
N HIS A 179 4.45 -3.86 1.41
CA HIS A 179 4.79 -2.43 1.51
C HIS A 179 3.71 -1.56 0.89
N ASN A 180 3.15 -1.99 -0.25
CA ASN A 180 2.02 -1.30 -0.88
C ASN A 180 0.79 -1.31 0.04
N ALA A 181 0.54 -2.39 0.79
CA ALA A 181 -0.54 -2.43 1.77
C ALA A 181 -0.35 -1.38 2.89
N VAL A 182 0.90 -1.21 3.36
CA VAL A 182 1.27 -0.16 4.33
C VAL A 182 1.12 1.24 3.70
N ASP A 183 1.65 1.46 2.50
CA ASP A 183 1.54 2.74 1.80
C ASP A 183 0.06 3.12 1.58
N LYS A 184 -0.78 2.19 1.09
CA LYS A 184 -2.23 2.44 0.96
C LYS A 184 -2.88 2.82 2.30
N THR A 185 -2.48 2.16 3.40
CA THR A 185 -2.99 2.45 4.75
C THR A 185 -2.61 3.86 5.20
N ILE A 186 -1.34 4.23 5.04
CA ILE A 186 -0.82 5.57 5.34
C ILE A 186 -1.50 6.63 4.48
N GLY A 187 -1.64 6.37 3.18
CA GLY A 187 -2.30 7.26 2.24
C GLY A 187 -3.78 7.47 2.56
N LYS A 188 -4.51 6.40 2.91
CA LYS A 188 -5.91 6.51 3.38
C LYS A 188 -6.04 7.41 4.60
N ALA A 189 -5.15 7.25 5.58
CA ALA A 189 -5.16 8.06 6.80
C ALA A 189 -4.86 9.53 6.49
N THR A 190 -3.76 9.78 5.77
CA THR A 190 -3.29 11.12 5.38
C THR A 190 -4.36 11.88 4.60
N LEU A 191 -4.94 11.25 3.57
CA LEU A 191 -5.97 11.87 2.73
C LEU A 191 -7.30 12.09 3.48
N ALA A 192 -7.50 11.41 4.61
CA ALA A 192 -8.60 11.67 5.54
C ALA A 192 -8.26 12.76 6.59
N GLY A 193 -7.07 13.37 6.51
CA GLY A 193 -6.61 14.41 7.43
C GLY A 193 -5.94 13.89 8.71
N ILE A 194 -5.70 12.58 8.81
CA ILE A 194 -5.00 11.96 9.93
C ILE A 194 -3.51 11.90 9.59
N ASN A 195 -2.67 12.60 10.36
CA ASN A 195 -1.22 12.72 10.11
C ASN A 195 -0.38 12.47 11.37
N ASP A 196 -1.03 12.04 12.45
CA ASP A 196 -0.47 11.73 13.77
C ASP A 196 -0.47 10.21 13.98
N PHE A 197 0.44 9.53 13.29
CA PHE A 197 0.72 8.10 13.44
C PHE A 197 2.22 7.83 13.58
#